data_AF-A0A428P6L0-F1
#
_entry.id   AF-A0A428P6L0-F1
#
_cell.length_a   1.000
_cell.length_b   1.000
_cell.length_c   1.000
_cell.angle_alpha   90.00
_cell.angle_beta   90.00
_cell.angle_gamma   90.00
#
_symmetry.space_group_name_H-M   'P 1'
#
loop_
_entity.id
_entity.type
_entity.pdbx_description
1 polymer ?
#
loop_
_entity_poly.entity_id
_entity_poly.type
_entity_poly.pdbx_seq_one_letter_code
_entity_poly.pdbx_strand_id
1 'polypeptide(L)'
;MDTIRGLFGTNPQRGQLPRVDNDHVYLTSLLDDTHLFRDLILTWTFCFNDVLNPEKLHSSLTSLLKIGDWKKFGGRLRLNENDRLEIHVPREFTSERPAVRYTHETLDMSINNHPLGKKMPKVTEKPSIQPGAQEFEEFVVTKDDPVNGSDLFEGDKPQMSLRIVSFSDATLVSLV
;
A
#
# COMPACT_ATOMS: atom_id res chain seq x y z
N MET A 1 -1.51 10.42 -28.94
CA MET A 1 -0.42 11.28 -29.48
C MET A 1 0.84 11.16 -28.61
N ASP A 2 0.97 10.05 -27.87
CA ASP A 2 1.80 9.98 -26.67
C ASP A 2 3.05 9.11 -26.86
N THR A 3 3.13 8.39 -27.98
CA THR A 3 4.25 7.52 -28.36
C THR A 3 5.49 8.29 -28.87
N ILE A 4 5.38 9.59 -29.17
CA ILE A 4 6.51 10.39 -29.68
C ILE A 4 7.28 11.10 -28.54
N ARG A 5 6.72 11.23 -27.34
CA ARG A 5 7.38 11.93 -26.22
C ARG A 5 8.55 11.16 -25.61
N GLY A 6 8.59 9.83 -25.75
CA GLY A 6 9.68 9.00 -25.23
C GLY A 6 11.03 9.17 -25.93
N LEU A 7 11.05 9.72 -27.15
CA LEU A 7 12.27 9.85 -27.97
C LEU A 7 13.07 11.14 -27.70
N PHE A 8 12.50 12.12 -26.98
CA PHE A 8 13.11 13.44 -26.77
C PHE A 8 13.40 13.79 -25.31
N GLY A 9 13.56 12.80 -24.42
CA GLY A 9 14.09 13.01 -23.07
C GLY A 9 13.31 14.00 -22.19
N THR A 10 12.11 14.41 -22.59
CA THR A 10 11.23 15.26 -21.80
C THR A 10 10.27 14.35 -21.08
N ASN A 11 10.77 13.73 -20.00
CA ASN A 11 9.88 13.25 -18.97
C ASN A 11 9.05 14.48 -18.54
N PRO A 12 7.71 14.44 -18.56
CA PRO A 12 6.94 15.54 -18.00
C PRO A 12 7.50 15.75 -16.60
N GLN A 13 7.94 16.98 -16.29
CA GLN A 13 8.31 17.30 -14.92
C GLN A 13 7.12 16.90 -14.08
N ARG A 14 7.26 15.86 -13.25
CA ARG A 14 6.26 15.54 -12.25
C ARG A 14 6.13 16.81 -11.44
N GLY A 15 5.01 17.50 -11.59
CA GLY A 15 4.77 18.78 -10.94
C GLY A 15 4.97 18.56 -9.45
N GLN A 16 6.00 19.19 -8.88
CA GLN A 16 6.32 19.01 -7.48
C GLN A 16 5.13 19.52 -6.67
N LEU A 17 4.54 18.64 -5.84
CA LEU A 17 3.45 19.05 -4.97
C LEU A 17 3.96 20.12 -4.00
N PRO A 18 3.15 21.17 -3.73
CA PRO A 18 3.52 22.18 -2.74
C PRO A 18 3.88 21.52 -1.42
N ARG A 19 4.96 22.01 -0.80
CA ARG A 19 5.33 21.58 0.55
C ARG A 19 4.21 21.98 1.51
N VAL A 20 3.91 21.10 2.46
CA VAL A 20 2.99 21.43 3.55
C VAL A 20 3.84 21.85 4.74
N ASP A 21 3.73 23.10 5.15
CA ASP A 21 4.67 23.77 6.08
C ASP A 21 4.86 23.08 7.44
N ASN A 22 3.98 22.17 7.82
CA ASN A 22 4.01 21.46 9.10
C ASN A 22 4.39 19.97 9.00
N ASP A 23 4.81 19.50 7.83
CA ASP A 23 5.25 18.11 7.68
C ASP A 23 6.65 17.90 8.26
N HIS A 24 6.84 16.75 8.91
CA HIS A 24 8.17 16.24 9.20
C HIS A 24 8.73 15.62 7.93
N VAL A 25 9.83 16.17 7.43
CA VAL A 25 10.47 15.68 6.21
C VAL A 25 11.66 14.80 6.59
N TYR A 26 11.61 13.55 6.14
CA TYR A 26 12.71 12.60 6.27
C TYR A 26 13.40 12.44 4.93
N LEU A 27 14.72 12.59 4.92
CA LEU A 27 15.55 12.22 3.78
C LEU A 27 15.74 10.70 3.80
N THR A 28 15.60 10.06 2.64
CA THR A 28 15.93 8.63 2.51
C THR A 28 17.43 8.45 2.32
N SER A 29 17.94 7.29 2.76
CA SER A 29 19.35 6.97 2.54
C SER A 29 19.61 6.68 1.06
N LEU A 30 20.87 6.78 0.63
CA LEU A 30 21.25 6.42 -0.75
C LEU A 30 20.93 4.96 -1.10
N LEU A 31 20.85 4.07 -0.11
CA LEU A 31 20.53 2.67 -0.32
C LEU A 31 19.03 2.44 -0.53
N ASP A 32 18.18 3.26 0.10
CA ASP A 32 16.73 3.23 -0.07
C ASP A 32 16.30 4.00 -1.33
N ASP A 33 17.12 4.96 -1.77
CA ASP A 33 16.84 5.87 -2.87
C ASP A 33 17.34 5.37 -4.23
N THR A 34 17.09 4.09 -4.54
CA THR A 34 17.47 3.48 -5.83
C THR A 34 16.27 3.38 -6.77
N HIS A 35 16.50 3.34 -8.08
CA HIS A 35 15.42 3.14 -9.06
C HIS A 35 14.59 1.88 -8.77
N LEU A 36 15.24 0.79 -8.32
CA LEU A 36 14.55 -0.46 -7.97
C LEU A 36 13.57 -0.25 -6.81
N PHE A 37 14.01 0.39 -5.71
CA PHE A 37 13.15 0.59 -4.55
C PHE A 37 12.12 1.70 -4.74
N ARG A 38 12.40 2.71 -5.57
CA ARG A 38 11.44 3.75 -5.94
C ARG A 38 10.25 3.21 -6.73
N ASP A 39 10.41 2.12 -7.47
CA ASP A 39 9.36 1.53 -8.30
C ASP A 39 8.68 0.31 -7.63
N LEU A 40 9.27 -0.20 -6.55
CA LEU A 40 8.80 -1.40 -5.85
C LEU A 40 7.58 -1.11 -4.98
N ILE A 41 6.50 -1.86 -5.21
CA ILE A 41 5.36 -1.97 -4.29
C ILE A 41 5.41 -3.36 -3.66
N LEU A 42 5.43 -3.41 -2.33
CA LEU A 42 5.48 -4.66 -1.57
C LEU A 42 4.09 -4.96 -1.01
N THR A 43 3.54 -6.11 -1.41
CA THR A 43 2.21 -6.54 -0.97
C THR A 43 2.28 -7.81 -0.14
N TRP A 44 1.67 -7.80 1.04
CA TRP A 44 1.52 -8.96 1.91
C TRP A 44 0.05 -9.23 2.21
N THR A 45 -0.39 -10.47 2.00
CA THR A 45 -1.76 -10.90 2.33
C THR A 45 -1.71 -12.03 3.34
N PHE A 46 -2.40 -11.81 4.46
CA PHE A 46 -2.56 -12.76 5.55
C PHE A 46 -3.97 -13.34 5.52
N CYS A 47 -4.09 -14.67 5.54
CA CYS A 47 -5.37 -15.36 5.64
C CYS A 47 -5.58 -15.86 7.06
N PHE A 48 -6.62 -15.35 7.73
CA PHE A 48 -7.05 -15.80 9.05
C PHE A 48 -8.28 -16.69 8.89
N ASN A 49 -8.26 -17.89 9.46
CA ASN A 49 -9.39 -18.83 9.47
C ASN A 49 -10.41 -18.46 10.57
N ASP A 50 -10.67 -17.16 10.73
CA ASP A 50 -11.63 -16.59 11.66
C ASP A 50 -12.08 -15.22 11.14
N VAL A 51 -13.21 -14.74 11.65
CA VAL A 51 -13.78 -13.44 11.29
C VAL A 51 -13.23 -12.38 12.27
N LEU A 52 -12.22 -11.63 11.83
CA LEU A 52 -11.59 -10.58 12.62
C LEU A 52 -12.42 -9.28 12.57
N ASN A 53 -12.30 -8.46 13.61
CA ASN A 53 -12.89 -7.13 13.61
C ASN A 53 -12.04 -6.15 12.76
N PRO A 54 -12.55 -5.65 11.62
CA PRO A 54 -11.78 -4.83 10.69
C PRO A 54 -11.40 -3.46 11.28
N GLU A 55 -12.30 -2.85 12.04
CA GLU A 55 -12.05 -1.57 12.73
C GLU A 55 -10.98 -1.69 13.82
N LYS A 56 -10.92 -2.83 14.51
CA LYS A 56 -9.85 -3.09 15.49
C LYS A 56 -8.49 -3.21 14.81
N LEU A 57 -8.42 -3.85 13.65
CA LEU A 57 -7.18 -3.95 12.86
C LEU A 57 -6.74 -2.57 12.37
N HIS A 58 -7.65 -1.80 11.78
CA HIS A 58 -7.37 -0.45 11.27
C HIS A 58 -6.95 0.53 12.36
N SER A 59 -7.69 0.57 13.49
CA SER A 59 -7.36 1.45 14.61
C SER A 59 -6.04 1.07 15.29
N SER A 60 -5.73 -0.23 15.39
CA SER A 60 -4.46 -0.71 15.95
C SER A 60 -3.27 -0.33 15.06
N LEU A 61 -3.39 -0.51 13.73
CA LEU A 61 -2.36 -0.08 12.78
C LEU A 61 -2.15 1.43 12.83
N THR A 62 -3.23 2.21 12.80
CA THR A 62 -3.16 3.67 12.89
C THR A 62 -2.53 4.13 14.20
N SER A 63 -2.76 3.40 15.29
CA SER A 63 -2.13 3.67 16.58
C SER A 63 -0.63 3.37 16.55
N LEU A 64 -0.21 2.26 15.95
CA LEU A 64 1.21 1.92 15.75
C LEU A 64 1.94 3.03 14.98
N LEU A 65 1.33 3.54 13.90
CA LEU A 65 1.90 4.60 13.07
C LEU A 65 2.08 5.94 13.80
N LYS A 66 1.50 6.12 15.00
CA LYS A 66 1.74 7.31 15.83
C LYS A 66 2.94 7.16 16.77
N ILE A 67 3.54 5.97 16.86
CA ILE A 67 4.60 5.66 17.82
C ILE A 67 5.98 5.93 17.19
N GLY A 68 6.69 6.93 17.69
CA GLY A 68 8.09 7.19 17.32
C GLY A 68 8.31 7.32 15.82
N ASP A 69 9.22 6.51 15.27
CA ASP A 69 9.57 6.52 13.85
C ASP A 69 8.67 5.65 12.95
N TRP A 70 7.72 4.90 13.52
CA TRP A 70 6.72 4.16 12.72
C TRP A 70 5.88 5.09 11.84
N LYS A 71 5.76 6.36 12.22
CA LYS A 71 5.05 7.39 11.43
C LYS A 71 5.60 7.59 10.01
N LYS A 72 6.84 7.19 9.75
CA LYS A 72 7.43 7.21 8.39
C LYS A 72 6.60 6.38 7.41
N PHE A 73 6.05 5.24 7.83
CA PHE A 73 5.17 4.41 7.00
C PHE A 73 3.83 5.07 6.67
N GLY A 74 3.40 6.05 7.47
CA GLY A 74 2.27 6.90 7.12
C GLY A 74 2.64 8.13 6.29
N GLY A 75 3.90 8.26 5.87
CA GLY A 75 4.36 9.41 5.09
C GLY A 75 3.96 9.35 3.61
N ARG A 76 4.15 10.47 2.93
CA ARG A 76 3.94 10.66 1.50
C ARG A 76 5.29 10.70 0.81
N LEU A 77 5.47 9.88 -0.21
CA LEU A 77 6.71 9.87 -0.98
C LEU A 77 6.73 11.08 -1.92
N ARG A 78 7.82 11.83 -1.93
CA ARG A 78 8.01 12.98 -2.83
C ARG A 78 9.45 13.03 -3.34
N LEU A 79 9.64 13.54 -4.55
CA LEU A 79 10.96 13.87 -5.07
C LEU A 79 11.20 15.36 -4.87
N ASN A 80 12.39 15.72 -4.40
CA ASN A 80 12.78 17.12 -4.28
C ASN A 80 13.42 17.67 -5.57
N GLU A 81 13.84 18.93 -5.54
CA GLU A 81 14.43 19.65 -6.69
C GLU A 81 15.70 18.99 -7.24
N ASN A 82 16.37 18.14 -6.44
CA ASN A 82 17.57 17.39 -6.83
C ASN A 82 17.27 15.94 -7.20
N ASP A 83 16.01 15.60 -7.48
CA ASP A 83 15.54 14.22 -7.73
C ASP A 83 15.90 13.24 -6.60
N ARG A 84 15.87 13.70 -5.34
CA ARG A 84 16.08 12.85 -4.16
C ARG A 84 14.76 12.52 -3.49
N LEU A 85 14.60 11.28 -3.04
CA LEU A 85 13.40 10.83 -2.35
C LEU A 85 13.33 11.40 -0.93
N GLU A 86 12.15 11.93 -0.60
CA GLU A 86 11.77 12.45 0.70
C GLU A 86 10.48 11.78 1.16
N ILE A 87 10.36 11.55 2.47
CA ILE A 87 9.13 11.09 3.11
C ILE A 87 8.55 12.27 3.90
N HIS A 88 7.41 12.78 3.45
CA HIS A 88 6.69 13.88 4.08
C HIS A 88 5.62 13.32 5.01
N VAL A 89 5.81 13.48 6.31
CA VAL A 89 4.91 12.93 7.34
C VAL A 89 4.12 14.06 7.99
N PRO A 90 2.77 14.06 7.92
CA PRO A 90 1.95 15.00 8.67
C PRO A 90 2.31 14.99 10.15
N ARG A 91 2.32 16.16 10.78
CA ARG A 91 2.47 16.26 12.24
C ARG A 91 1.40 15.46 12.98
N GLU A 92 0.18 15.46 12.44
CA GLU A 92 -0.96 14.69 12.90
C GLU A 92 -1.68 14.08 11.69
N PHE A 93 -2.12 12.84 11.82
CA PHE A 93 -2.94 12.18 10.81
C PHE A 93 -4.41 12.55 11.00
N THR A 94 -5.06 13.00 9.93
CA THR A 94 -6.48 13.41 9.92
C THR A 94 -7.27 12.56 8.93
N SER A 95 -8.60 12.77 8.83
CA SER A 95 -9.43 12.15 7.79
C SER A 95 -8.98 12.53 6.38
N GLU A 96 -8.53 13.77 6.19
CA GLU A 96 -8.07 14.30 4.90
C GLU A 96 -6.64 13.83 4.59
N ARG A 97 -5.82 13.64 5.63
CA ARG A 97 -4.43 13.16 5.54
C ARG A 97 -4.24 11.94 6.44
N PRO A 98 -4.83 10.79 6.09
CA PRO A 98 -4.79 9.61 6.95
C PRO A 98 -3.38 9.01 7.03
N ALA A 99 -3.15 8.20 8.05
CA ALA A 99 -1.90 7.47 8.23
C ALA A 99 -1.75 6.30 7.25
N VAL A 100 -2.88 5.72 6.84
CA VAL A 100 -2.96 4.55 5.96
C VAL A 100 -4.22 4.71 5.11
N ARG A 101 -4.18 4.27 3.85
CA ARG A 101 -5.41 4.14 3.07
C ARG A 101 -6.13 2.87 3.51
N TYR A 102 -7.38 2.99 3.95
CA TYR A 102 -8.14 1.86 4.49
C TYR A 102 -9.34 1.52 3.61
N THR A 103 -9.49 0.23 3.31
CA THR A 103 -10.69 -0.30 2.65
C THR A 103 -11.12 -1.59 3.34
N HIS A 104 -12.44 -1.78 3.44
CA HIS A 104 -13.03 -3.00 3.98
C HIS A 104 -14.19 -3.45 3.09
N GLU A 105 -14.20 -4.73 2.78
CA GLU A 105 -15.24 -5.40 2.00
C GLU A 105 -15.74 -6.62 2.77
N THR A 106 -17.05 -6.85 2.76
CA THR A 106 -17.67 -8.05 3.32
C THR A 106 -18.33 -8.85 2.22
N LEU A 107 -17.96 -10.13 2.12
CA LEU A 107 -18.52 -11.09 1.19
C LEU A 107 -19.39 -12.06 1.98
N ASP A 108 -20.69 -12.07 1.72
CA ASP A 108 -21.66 -12.93 2.41
C ASP A 108 -21.60 -14.38 1.92
N MET A 109 -20.42 -15.00 2.09
CA MET A 109 -20.14 -16.38 1.73
C MET A 109 -18.92 -16.90 2.49
N SER A 110 -18.79 -18.22 2.58
CA SER A 110 -17.54 -18.85 3.00
C SER A 110 -16.44 -18.57 1.97
N ILE A 111 -15.19 -18.42 2.44
CA ILE A 111 -14.02 -18.31 1.56
C ILE A 111 -13.91 -19.49 0.59
N ASN A 112 -14.40 -20.68 0.98
CA ASN A 112 -14.40 -21.88 0.14
C ASN A 112 -15.46 -21.85 -0.97
N ASN A 113 -16.48 -20.99 -0.86
CA ASN A 113 -17.48 -20.77 -1.90
C ASN A 113 -17.04 -19.69 -2.90
N HIS A 114 -16.10 -18.82 -2.52
CA HIS A 114 -15.56 -17.80 -3.42
C HIS A 114 -14.70 -18.42 -4.53
N PRO A 115 -14.88 -18.05 -5.81
CA PRO A 115 -14.11 -18.60 -6.92
C PRO A 115 -12.59 -18.52 -6.75
N LEU A 116 -12.11 -17.39 -6.19
CA LEU A 116 -10.71 -17.16 -5.90
C LEU A 116 -10.31 -17.55 -4.46
N GLY A 117 -11.21 -17.36 -3.49
CA GLY A 117 -10.91 -17.59 -2.08
C GLY A 117 -10.62 -19.06 -1.78
N LYS A 118 -11.33 -19.97 -2.46
CA LYS A 118 -11.11 -21.41 -2.33
C LYS A 118 -9.72 -21.88 -2.79
N LYS A 119 -9.00 -21.05 -3.56
CA LYS A 119 -7.65 -21.32 -4.05
C LYS A 119 -6.56 -20.82 -3.10
N MET A 120 -6.90 -20.08 -2.04
CA MET A 120 -5.92 -19.60 -1.06
C MET A 120 -5.09 -20.79 -0.54
N PRO A 121 -3.77 -20.61 -0.34
CA PRO A 121 -2.91 -21.67 0.15
C PRO A 121 -3.42 -22.25 1.47
N LYS A 122 -3.49 -23.58 1.53
CA LYS A 122 -3.90 -24.33 2.72
C LYS A 122 -2.71 -25.11 3.25
N VAL A 123 -2.77 -25.43 4.54
CA VAL A 123 -1.78 -26.31 5.18
C VAL A 123 -1.77 -27.65 4.43
N THR A 124 -0.58 -28.10 4.03
CA THR A 124 -0.38 -29.40 3.39
C THR A 124 0.56 -30.26 4.23
N GLU A 125 0.33 -31.58 4.28
CA GLU A 125 1.17 -32.53 5.04
C GLU A 125 2.58 -32.68 4.45
N LYS A 126 2.72 -32.38 3.16
CA LYS A 126 3.97 -32.50 2.39
C LYS A 126 4.24 -31.19 1.65
N PRO A 127 5.49 -30.93 1.21
CA PRO A 127 5.79 -29.80 0.33
C PRO A 127 4.86 -29.80 -0.88
N SER A 128 4.31 -28.64 -1.21
CA SER A 128 3.35 -28.45 -2.29
C SER A 128 3.62 -27.13 -3.02
N ILE A 129 3.27 -27.10 -4.31
CA ILE A 129 3.30 -25.88 -5.11
C ILE A 129 1.97 -25.17 -4.91
N GLN A 130 2.04 -23.87 -4.66
CA GLN A 130 0.87 -23.02 -4.45
C GLN A 130 0.75 -22.00 -5.60
N PRO A 131 -0.47 -21.51 -5.88
CA PRO A 131 -0.66 -20.39 -6.80
C PRO A 131 0.20 -19.18 -6.41
N GLY A 132 0.63 -18.41 -7.41
CA GLY A 132 1.40 -17.19 -7.19
C GLY A 132 0.55 -16.09 -6.53
N ALA A 133 1.19 -15.19 -5.79
CA ALA A 133 0.50 -14.06 -5.14
C ALA A 133 -0.28 -13.18 -6.14
N GLN A 134 0.21 -13.10 -7.39
CA GLN A 134 -0.40 -12.36 -8.49
C GLN A 134 -1.79 -12.88 -8.85
N GLU A 135 -2.08 -14.16 -8.63
CA GLU A 135 -3.43 -14.69 -8.87
C GLU A 135 -4.46 -14.13 -7.89
N PHE A 136 -4.02 -13.58 -6.76
CA PHE A 136 -4.88 -13.06 -5.69
C PHE A 136 -5.00 -11.54 -5.67
N GLU A 137 -4.56 -10.84 -6.72
CA GLU A 137 -4.54 -9.37 -6.81
C GLU A 137 -5.89 -8.73 -6.45
N GLU A 138 -7.01 -9.38 -6.81
CA GLU A 138 -8.38 -8.97 -6.47
C GLU A 138 -8.62 -8.82 -4.95
N PHE A 139 -7.86 -9.52 -4.10
CA PHE A 139 -7.90 -9.42 -2.63
C PHE A 139 -6.88 -8.43 -2.06
N VAL A 140 -5.97 -7.92 -2.88
CA VAL A 140 -4.86 -7.07 -2.45
C VAL A 140 -5.16 -5.60 -2.73
N VAL A 141 -5.51 -5.28 -3.97
CA VAL A 141 -5.62 -3.91 -4.47
C VAL A 141 -7.03 -3.60 -4.97
N THR A 142 -7.36 -2.32 -4.92
CA THR A 142 -8.52 -1.67 -5.53
C THR A 142 -8.07 -0.83 -6.71
N LYS A 143 -9.02 -0.31 -7.50
CA LYS A 143 -8.70 0.56 -8.66
C LYS A 143 -7.99 1.85 -8.28
N ASP A 144 -8.06 2.26 -7.01
CA ASP A 144 -7.46 3.49 -6.50
C ASP A 144 -6.08 3.26 -5.86
N ASP A 145 -5.66 2.01 -5.71
CA ASP A 145 -4.34 1.65 -5.20
C ASP A 145 -3.25 1.90 -6.27
N PRO A 146 -2.04 2.28 -5.84
CA PRO A 146 -0.89 2.46 -6.73
C PRO A 146 -0.52 1.11 -7.36
N VAL A 147 -0.24 1.11 -8.65
CA VAL A 147 0.20 -0.08 -9.40
C VAL A 147 1.73 -0.09 -9.49
N ASN A 148 2.33 1.10 -9.55
CA ASN A 148 3.77 1.29 -9.68
C ASN A 148 4.25 2.27 -8.60
N GLY A 149 5.52 2.19 -8.20
CA GLY A 149 6.05 3.13 -7.21
C GLY A 149 5.99 4.60 -7.68
N SER A 150 5.93 4.84 -9.00
CA SER A 150 5.64 6.17 -9.56
C SER A 150 4.36 6.80 -9.05
N ASP A 151 3.33 5.98 -8.84
CA ASP A 151 1.98 6.42 -8.49
C ASP A 151 1.94 6.91 -7.03
N LEU A 152 2.91 6.50 -6.22
CA LEU A 152 3.10 6.97 -4.85
C LEU A 152 3.71 8.37 -4.75
N PHE A 153 4.35 8.86 -5.83
CA PHE A 153 4.85 10.24 -5.89
C PHE A 153 3.76 11.23 -6.32
N GLU A 154 2.59 10.74 -6.72
CA GLU A 154 1.49 11.54 -7.22
C GLU A 154 0.39 11.70 -6.15
N GLY A 155 0.04 12.96 -5.90
CA GLY A 155 -0.92 13.32 -4.85
C GLY A 155 -0.36 13.20 -3.44
N ASP A 156 -1.15 13.64 -2.46
CA ASP A 156 -0.77 13.63 -1.03
C ASP A 156 -1.24 12.33 -0.33
N LYS A 157 -0.99 11.19 -0.98
CA LYS A 157 -1.47 9.87 -0.54
C LYS A 157 -0.47 9.19 0.40
N PRO A 158 -0.91 8.54 1.50
CA PRO A 158 -0.02 7.74 2.32
C PRO A 158 0.58 6.59 1.49
N GLN A 159 1.85 6.26 1.75
CA GLN A 159 2.55 5.20 1.04
C GLN A 159 2.06 3.79 1.38
N MET A 160 1.35 3.62 2.50
CA MET A 160 0.82 2.34 2.96
C MET A 160 -0.71 2.27 2.80
N SER A 161 -1.23 1.10 2.45
CA SER A 161 -2.65 0.76 2.55
C SER A 161 -2.91 -0.51 3.35
N LEU A 162 -4.13 -0.56 3.90
CA LEU A 162 -4.70 -1.70 4.59
C LEU A 162 -6.02 -2.03 3.89
N ARG A 163 -6.08 -3.20 3.26
CA ARG A 163 -7.32 -3.75 2.73
C ARG A 163 -7.73 -4.97 3.52
N ILE A 164 -8.99 -5.02 3.92
CA ILE A 164 -9.57 -6.15 4.64
C ILE A 164 -10.73 -6.71 3.82
N VAL A 165 -10.75 -8.02 3.60
CA VAL A 165 -11.87 -8.74 3.00
C VAL A 165 -12.38 -9.78 4.00
N SER A 166 -13.60 -9.60 4.48
CA SER A 166 -14.25 -10.49 5.43
C SER A 166 -15.18 -11.46 4.71
N PHE A 167 -14.94 -12.75 4.86
CA PHE A 167 -15.86 -13.84 4.55
C PHE A 167 -16.67 -14.22 5.81
N SER A 168 -17.65 -15.10 5.67
CA SER A 168 -18.40 -15.61 6.82
C SER A 168 -17.58 -16.52 7.74
N ASP A 169 -16.45 -17.03 7.28
CA ASP A 169 -15.59 -17.99 8.00
C ASP A 169 -14.08 -17.66 7.94
N ALA A 170 -13.70 -16.52 7.35
CA ALA A 170 -12.30 -16.12 7.21
C ALA A 170 -12.14 -14.61 7.03
N THR A 171 -10.93 -14.11 7.27
CA THR A 171 -10.54 -12.72 6.98
C THR A 171 -9.24 -12.69 6.21
N LEU A 172 -9.23 -11.98 5.09
CA LEU A 172 -8.00 -11.63 4.39
C LEU A 172 -7.58 -10.23 4.80
N VAL A 173 -6.32 -10.07 5.18
CA VAL A 173 -5.72 -8.79 5.57
C VAL A 173 -4.54 -8.53 4.64
N SER A 174 -4.65 -7.51 3.80
CA SER A 174 -3.64 -7.11 2.82
C SER A 174 -2.99 -5.79 3.25
N LEU A 175 -1.67 -5.78 3.32
CA LEU A 175 -0.83 -4.59 3.49
C LEU A 175 -0.10 -4.34 2.17
N VAL A 176 -0.19 -3.11 1.65
CA VAL A 176 0.43 -2.64 0.41
C VAL A 176 1.23 -1.38 0.69
#